data_AF-A0A800G505-F1
#
_entry.id   AF-A0A800G505-F1
#
_cell.length_a   1.000
_cell.length_b   1.000
_cell.length_c   1.000
_cell.angle_alpha   90.00
_cell.angle_beta   90.00
_cell.angle_gamma   90.00
#
_symmetry.space_group_name_H-M   'P 1'
#
loop_
_entity.id
_entity.type
_entity.pdbx_description
1 polymer ?
#
loop_
_entity_poly.entity_id
_entity_poly.type
_entity_poly.pdbx_seq_one_letter_code
_entity_poly.pdbx_strand_id
1 'polypeptide(L)'
;MVPRLRYASGTPPLAFQGEDLPVISTFASTPAGGRRSDAREAHDYHSQETQRETAHASGRPTSRVSGTRVAQCGEYLRRDPQSGALYQILFEHLETFLARSSEDPARASLPPYVQRELRGYLTCGVLAHGFCRFHCFACDSDLLVPFSCKGRGFCPSCGGRRMAEASAHLVDHVFPKVPVRQWVISFPWRLRYLLALDPSLCRDVRKIFLRAVFSFYARKASTIGIEGGRTGAVNQIQRFGSALNSNLHFHALVLDGVYTAPDSFTAPRFHRAGHITNAEVAKLLFTVRSRILRLCRRRGLMEEDTQIDVSAPGQEQALLPLLVAASLQARVALGPDAGAPVSRLGQPPTHDRRKAPKFKELCAQLDGFSLHAAVQIEAGDSSRLEHLCR
;
A
#
# COMPACT_ATOMS: atom_id res chain seq x y z
N MET A 1 26.22 5.80 37.69
CA MET A 1 27.36 5.35 36.85
C MET A 1 26.82 4.92 35.51
N VAL A 2 27.14 5.66 34.44
CA VAL A 2 26.68 5.38 33.07
C VAL A 2 27.72 4.48 32.41
N PRO A 3 27.40 3.29 31.90
CA PRO A 3 28.38 2.46 31.21
C PRO A 3 28.60 3.01 29.79
N ARG A 4 29.83 3.43 29.51
CA ARG A 4 30.32 3.72 28.16
C ARG A 4 30.50 2.41 27.40
N LEU A 5 29.79 2.22 26.29
CA LEU A 5 30.08 1.20 25.29
C LEU A 5 31.42 1.53 24.62
N ARG A 6 32.42 0.66 24.78
CA ARG A 6 33.67 0.70 24.01
C ARG A 6 33.48 -0.10 22.71
N TYR A 7 33.66 0.54 21.57
CA TYR A 7 33.83 -0.15 20.29
C TYR A 7 35.25 -0.72 20.20
N ALA A 8 35.38 -2.02 19.94
CA ALA A 8 36.63 -2.62 19.51
C ALA A 8 36.74 -2.47 17.98
N SER A 9 37.78 -1.78 17.52
CA SER A 9 38.09 -1.51 16.12
C SER A 9 38.64 -2.76 15.43
N GLY A 10 37.84 -3.36 14.55
CA GLY A 10 38.31 -4.25 13.49
C GLY A 10 38.19 -3.53 12.15
N THR A 11 39.29 -3.50 11.39
CA THR A 11 39.44 -2.82 10.09
C THR A 11 38.37 -3.29 9.08
N PRO A 12 37.66 -2.38 8.37
CA PRO A 12 36.64 -2.76 7.38
C PRO A 12 37.26 -3.02 6.00
N PRO A 13 36.73 -3.95 5.18
CA PRO A 13 36.97 -3.91 3.75
C PRO A 13 35.93 -3.04 3.05
N LEU A 14 36.46 -2.06 2.32
CA LEU A 14 35.91 -1.38 1.13
C LEU A 14 34.63 -0.56 1.26
N ALA A 15 34.84 0.75 1.13
CA ALA A 15 33.86 1.82 1.09
C ALA A 15 32.90 1.70 -0.11
N PHE A 16 31.60 1.85 0.17
CA PHE A 16 30.63 2.35 -0.80
C PHE A 16 30.35 3.81 -0.45
N GLN A 17 30.70 4.71 -1.37
CA GLN A 17 30.48 6.15 -1.26
C GLN A 17 28.98 6.45 -1.26
N GLY A 18 28.57 7.33 -0.34
CA GLY A 18 27.20 7.80 -0.21
C GLY A 18 26.90 8.93 -1.17
N GLU A 19 25.63 9.00 -1.59
CA GLU A 19 25.02 10.21 -2.12
C GLU A 19 23.96 10.71 -1.12
N ASP A 20 24.23 11.93 -0.65
CA ASP A 20 23.42 12.98 -0.06
C ASP A 20 21.92 12.75 0.22
N LEU A 21 21.58 12.80 1.52
CA LEU A 21 20.25 13.14 2.02
C LEU A 21 20.31 14.56 2.63
N PRO A 22 19.37 15.48 2.30
CA PRO A 22 19.38 16.81 2.86
C PRO A 22 18.87 16.83 4.32
N VAL A 23 19.64 17.49 5.17
CA VAL A 23 19.38 17.79 6.58
C VAL A 23 18.29 18.87 6.68
N ILE A 24 17.22 18.62 7.43
CA ILE A 24 16.26 19.66 7.86
C ILE A 24 16.43 19.84 9.38
N SER A 25 16.83 21.05 9.78
CA SER A 25 17.05 21.41 11.19
C SER A 25 15.73 21.50 11.95
N THR A 26 15.67 20.92 13.14
CA THR A 26 14.54 21.06 14.08
C THR A 26 15.00 21.84 15.30
N PHE A 27 14.31 22.95 15.59
CA PHE A 27 14.43 23.68 16.85
C PHE A 27 13.45 23.09 17.87
N ALA A 28 13.97 22.80 19.06
CA ALA A 28 13.22 22.26 20.19
C ALA A 28 12.37 23.34 20.88
N SER A 29 11.16 22.99 21.28
CA SER A 29 10.45 23.68 22.36
C SER A 29 9.56 22.71 23.14
N THR A 30 9.69 22.80 24.46
CA THR A 30 9.14 21.93 25.51
C THR A 30 7.67 22.30 25.83
N PRO A 31 6.79 21.37 26.23
CA PRO A 31 5.36 21.61 26.37
C PRO A 31 4.93 22.02 27.79
N ALA A 32 3.79 22.71 27.90
CA ALA A 32 3.09 22.96 29.16
C ALA A 32 1.60 22.56 29.05
N GLY A 33 1.14 21.84 30.10
CA GLY A 33 -0.22 21.52 30.58
C GLY A 33 -1.42 21.63 29.63
N GLY A 34 -2.27 20.63 29.43
CA GLY A 34 -2.86 19.74 30.43
C GLY A 34 -4.22 20.28 30.90
N ARG A 35 -5.32 19.73 30.37
CA ARG A 35 -6.56 19.45 31.13
C ARG A 35 -7.57 18.61 30.34
N ARG A 36 -8.12 17.61 31.05
CA ARG A 36 -9.13 16.62 30.65
C ARG A 36 -10.53 17.11 31.05
N SER A 37 -11.53 16.70 30.27
CA SER A 37 -12.93 16.39 30.65
C SER A 37 -13.72 16.26 29.34
N ASP A 38 -14.73 15.44 29.13
CA ASP A 38 -15.26 14.25 29.79
C ASP A 38 -16.09 13.55 28.69
N ALA A 39 -16.19 12.23 28.78
CA ALA A 39 -16.90 11.37 27.86
C ALA A 39 -18.40 11.28 28.16
N ARG A 40 -19.19 10.92 27.14
CA ARG A 40 -20.49 10.17 27.08
C ARG A 40 -21.34 10.77 25.94
N GLU A 41 -22.03 10.05 25.07
CA GLU A 41 -22.41 8.64 24.91
C GLU A 41 -22.71 8.47 23.40
N ALA A 42 -22.19 7.41 22.77
CA ALA A 42 -22.47 7.09 21.37
C ALA A 42 -23.13 5.72 21.30
N HIS A 43 -24.34 5.70 20.73
CA HIS A 43 -25.13 4.51 20.48
C HIS A 43 -24.56 3.69 19.32
N ASP A 44 -24.49 2.38 19.58
CA ASP A 44 -24.13 1.28 18.69
C ASP A 44 -25.12 1.12 17.51
N TYR A 45 -24.58 0.85 16.31
CA TYR A 45 -25.20 -0.11 15.39
C TYR A 45 -24.15 -0.79 14.51
N HIS A 46 -24.02 -2.10 14.71
CA HIS A 46 -23.08 -3.05 14.11
C HIS A 46 -23.48 -3.50 12.70
N SER A 47 -22.47 -3.73 11.84
CA SER A 47 -22.58 -4.56 10.62
C SER A 47 -21.46 -5.60 10.56
N GLN A 48 -21.80 -6.74 11.18
CA GLN A 48 -21.46 -8.14 10.88
C GLN A 48 -20.45 -8.42 9.74
N GLU A 49 -19.18 -8.72 10.07
CA GLU A 49 -18.37 -9.71 9.33
C GLU A 49 -17.19 -10.31 10.15
N THR A 50 -17.24 -10.28 11.48
CA THR A 50 -16.20 -10.83 12.36
C THR A 50 -16.80 -11.75 13.42
N GLN A 51 -17.39 -12.86 12.98
CA GLN A 51 -17.74 -13.98 13.87
C GLN A 51 -17.39 -15.30 13.18
N ARG A 52 -16.17 -15.77 13.41
CA ARG A 52 -15.78 -17.19 13.45
C ARG A 52 -14.34 -17.24 13.90
N GLU A 53 -14.15 -17.40 15.22
CA GLU A 53 -13.05 -18.10 15.90
C GLU A 53 -12.90 -17.54 17.32
N THR A 54 -13.73 -18.01 18.26
CA THR A 54 -13.36 -18.13 19.69
C THR A 54 -14.39 -19.00 20.40
N ALA A 55 -14.06 -20.27 20.63
CA ALA A 55 -14.68 -21.08 21.67
C ALA A 55 -13.66 -22.11 22.16
N HIS A 56 -13.08 -21.84 23.34
CA HIS A 56 -12.81 -22.79 24.42
C HIS A 56 -11.75 -22.22 25.36
N ALA A 57 -12.17 -21.85 26.58
CA ALA A 57 -11.49 -22.15 27.85
C ALA A 57 -12.13 -21.32 28.97
N SER A 58 -13.05 -21.93 29.71
CA SER A 58 -13.52 -21.46 31.01
C SER A 58 -12.61 -22.01 32.10
N GLY A 59 -12.11 -21.14 32.98
CA GLY A 59 -11.32 -21.52 34.15
C GLY A 59 -10.91 -20.30 34.95
N ARG A 60 -11.65 -20.01 36.03
CA ARG A 60 -11.36 -18.95 37.00
C ARG A 60 -10.24 -19.42 37.94
N PRO A 61 -9.28 -18.55 38.30
CA PRO A 61 -8.82 -18.57 39.68
C PRO A 61 -8.77 -17.20 40.33
N THR A 62 -8.87 -17.29 41.65
CA THR A 62 -9.04 -16.25 42.67
C THR A 62 -7.81 -15.36 42.87
N SER A 63 -8.10 -14.17 43.41
CA SER A 63 -7.21 -13.08 43.80
C SER A 63 -5.90 -13.45 44.49
N ARG A 64 -4.82 -12.72 44.14
CA ARG A 64 -3.77 -12.27 45.07
C ARG A 64 -3.09 -10.98 44.58
N VAL A 65 -2.72 -10.16 45.55
CA VAL A 65 -2.30 -8.75 45.46
C VAL A 65 -0.83 -8.60 45.08
N SER A 66 -0.56 -7.48 44.39
CA SER A 66 0.71 -6.76 44.14
C SER A 66 1.97 -7.55 43.79
N GLY A 67 2.32 -7.50 42.52
CA GLY A 67 3.68 -7.50 42.03
C GLY A 67 3.72 -6.59 40.82
N THR A 68 4.66 -5.64 40.78
CA THR A 68 4.93 -4.78 39.63
C THR A 68 5.01 -5.66 38.39
N ARG A 69 4.01 -5.59 37.50
CA ARG A 69 4.05 -6.27 36.21
C ARG A 69 5.13 -5.60 35.37
N VAL A 70 6.36 -6.10 35.48
CA VAL A 70 7.30 -6.03 34.36
C VAL A 70 6.53 -6.69 33.21
N ALA A 71 6.19 -5.92 32.19
CA ALA A 71 5.62 -6.48 30.97
C ALA A 71 6.58 -7.59 30.53
N GLN A 72 6.14 -8.86 30.58
CA GLN A 72 6.89 -9.96 30.00
C GLN A 72 7.06 -9.59 28.52
N CYS A 73 8.27 -9.16 28.18
CA CYS A 73 8.68 -9.02 26.80
C CYS A 73 8.55 -10.42 26.22
N GLY A 74 7.56 -10.63 25.33
CA GLY A 74 7.33 -11.95 24.73
C GLY A 74 8.62 -12.47 24.14
N GLU A 75 8.89 -13.77 24.32
CA GLU A 75 10.04 -14.41 23.73
C GLU A 75 10.01 -14.21 22.20
N TYR A 76 11.12 -13.71 21.64
CA TYR A 76 11.19 -13.53 20.19
C TYR A 76 11.18 -14.91 19.51
N LEU A 77 10.05 -15.24 18.88
CA LEU A 77 9.95 -16.42 18.04
C LEU A 77 10.47 -16.10 16.64
N ARG A 78 11.59 -16.73 16.28
CA ARG A 78 12.15 -16.66 14.93
C ARG A 78 11.12 -17.21 13.94
N ARG A 79 10.85 -16.46 12.89
CA ARG A 79 10.06 -16.94 11.75
C ARG A 79 10.82 -18.04 11.01
N ASP A 80 10.09 -19.04 10.56
CA ASP A 80 10.58 -20.03 9.62
C ASP A 80 10.02 -19.74 8.22
N PRO A 81 10.73 -18.97 7.38
CA PRO A 81 10.24 -18.67 6.04
C PRO A 81 10.16 -19.92 5.16
N GLN A 82 10.95 -20.96 5.45
CA GLN A 82 11.05 -22.14 4.61
C GLN A 82 9.78 -22.99 4.65
N SER A 83 9.05 -23.03 5.77
CA SER A 83 7.76 -23.73 5.86
C SER A 83 6.60 -23.01 5.15
N GLY A 84 6.80 -21.78 4.65
CA GLY A 84 5.76 -21.02 3.98
C GLY A 84 5.51 -21.48 2.53
N ALA A 85 4.24 -21.58 2.12
CA ALA A 85 3.85 -22.00 0.77
C ALA A 85 4.52 -21.17 -0.35
N LEU A 86 4.61 -19.85 -0.19
CA LEU A 86 5.27 -18.99 -1.18
C LEU A 86 6.78 -19.25 -1.30
N TYR A 87 7.43 -19.61 -0.18
CA TYR A 87 8.83 -20.02 -0.21
C TYR A 87 9.00 -21.31 -0.99
N GLN A 88 8.23 -22.35 -0.63
CA GLN A 88 8.32 -23.66 -1.27
C GLN A 88 8.09 -23.58 -2.79
N ILE A 89 7.02 -22.88 -3.23
CA ILE A 89 6.72 -22.68 -4.66
C ILE A 89 7.90 -22.04 -5.40
N LEU A 90 8.50 -20.98 -4.84
CA LEU A 90 9.63 -20.31 -5.49
C LEU A 90 10.91 -21.15 -5.42
N PHE A 91 11.18 -21.80 -4.29
CA PHE A 91 12.35 -22.65 -4.13
C PHE A 91 12.34 -23.82 -5.12
N GLU A 92 11.19 -24.47 -5.30
CA GLU A 92 11.02 -25.61 -6.18
C GLU A 92 11.02 -25.24 -7.68
N HIS A 93 10.46 -24.06 -8.04
CA HIS A 93 10.14 -23.78 -9.44
C HIS A 93 10.88 -22.59 -10.06
N LEU A 94 11.53 -21.72 -9.29
CA LEU A 94 12.08 -20.46 -9.80
C LEU A 94 13.12 -20.68 -10.90
N GLU A 95 14.13 -21.52 -10.67
CA GLU A 95 15.22 -21.69 -11.65
C GLU A 95 14.74 -22.37 -12.94
N THR A 96 13.84 -23.36 -12.82
CA THR A 96 13.17 -23.98 -13.99
C THR A 96 12.35 -22.96 -14.77
N PHE A 97 11.61 -22.09 -14.08
CA PHE A 97 10.84 -21.03 -14.71
C PHE A 97 11.75 -20.03 -15.43
N LEU A 98 12.86 -19.61 -14.81
CA LEU A 98 13.81 -18.67 -15.41
C LEU A 98 14.53 -19.25 -16.62
N ALA A 99 14.94 -20.52 -16.56
CA ALA A 99 15.57 -21.23 -17.68
C ALA A 99 14.63 -21.30 -18.89
N ARG A 100 13.41 -21.82 -18.71
CA ARG A 100 12.39 -21.90 -19.78
C ARG A 100 12.01 -20.54 -20.36
N SER A 101 11.99 -19.52 -19.50
CA SER A 101 11.72 -18.14 -19.90
C SER A 101 12.80 -17.52 -20.79
N SER A 102 14.01 -18.12 -20.82
CA SER A 102 15.14 -17.69 -21.64
C SER A 102 15.40 -18.55 -22.87
N GLU A 103 14.68 -19.67 -23.02
CA GLU A 103 14.84 -20.61 -24.14
C GLU A 103 14.21 -20.10 -25.44
N ASP A 104 13.19 -19.24 -25.38
CA ASP A 104 12.56 -18.62 -26.55
C ASP A 104 13.41 -17.43 -27.04
N PRO A 105 14.20 -17.58 -28.13
CA PRO A 105 15.11 -16.52 -28.58
C PRO A 105 14.36 -15.32 -29.16
N ALA A 106 13.09 -15.51 -29.54
CA ALA A 106 12.22 -14.45 -30.02
C ALA A 106 11.64 -13.61 -28.86
N ARG A 107 11.89 -13.99 -27.60
CA ARG A 107 11.35 -13.32 -26.43
C ARG A 107 12.42 -12.78 -25.50
N ALA A 108 12.36 -11.48 -25.21
CA ALA A 108 13.22 -10.90 -24.20
C ALA A 108 12.94 -11.51 -22.82
N SER A 109 14.00 -11.95 -22.16
CA SER A 109 13.97 -12.55 -20.82
C SER A 109 13.43 -11.59 -19.75
N LEU A 110 13.13 -12.13 -18.57
CA LEU A 110 12.70 -11.30 -17.45
C LEU A 110 13.77 -10.28 -17.06
N PRO A 111 13.39 -9.02 -16.77
CA PRO A 111 14.33 -8.00 -16.35
C PRO A 111 15.20 -8.46 -15.16
N PRO A 112 16.51 -8.15 -15.14
CA PRO A 112 17.41 -8.61 -14.08
C PRO A 112 16.96 -8.24 -12.66
N TYR A 113 16.27 -7.11 -12.49
CA TYR A 113 15.75 -6.70 -11.18
C TYR A 113 14.67 -7.65 -10.66
N VAL A 114 13.84 -8.23 -11.53
CA VAL A 114 12.80 -9.20 -11.15
C VAL A 114 13.45 -10.49 -10.65
N GLN A 115 14.46 -10.98 -11.39
CA GLN A 115 15.19 -12.19 -11.00
C GLN A 115 15.92 -12.01 -9.66
N ARG A 116 16.58 -10.87 -9.46
CA ARG A 116 17.23 -10.53 -8.18
C ARG A 116 16.24 -10.46 -7.04
N GLU A 117 15.05 -9.93 -7.27
CA GLU A 117 14.02 -9.82 -6.23
C GLU A 117 13.46 -11.20 -5.83
N LEU A 118 13.21 -12.08 -6.80
CA LEU A 118 12.77 -13.47 -6.56
C LEU A 118 13.83 -14.28 -5.80
N ARG A 119 15.09 -14.25 -6.26
CA ARG A 119 16.21 -14.93 -5.58
C ARG A 119 16.50 -14.34 -4.20
N GLY A 120 16.43 -13.01 -4.07
CA GLY A 120 16.61 -12.32 -2.80
C GLY A 120 15.54 -12.67 -1.77
N TYR A 121 14.31 -12.98 -2.18
CA TYR A 121 13.29 -13.49 -1.26
C TYR A 121 13.66 -14.85 -0.65
N LEU A 122 14.25 -15.77 -1.44
CA LEU A 122 14.64 -17.11 -0.98
C LEU A 122 15.76 -17.09 0.08
N THR A 123 16.48 -15.98 0.22
CA THR A 123 17.49 -15.79 1.27
C THR A 123 16.95 -15.08 2.52
N CYS A 124 15.77 -14.47 2.44
CA CYS A 124 15.22 -13.64 3.51
C CYS A 124 14.84 -14.45 4.74
N GLY A 125 15.47 -14.19 5.88
CA GLY A 125 15.14 -14.85 7.14
C GLY A 125 15.75 -16.24 7.32
N VAL A 126 16.65 -16.65 6.42
CA VAL A 126 17.31 -17.96 6.44
C VAL A 126 18.73 -17.81 6.98
N LEU A 127 19.06 -18.51 8.08
CA LEU A 127 20.34 -18.37 8.79
C LEU A 127 21.55 -18.73 7.93
N ALA A 128 21.42 -19.71 7.02
CA ALA A 128 22.49 -20.12 6.11
C ALA A 128 22.93 -18.97 5.16
N HIS A 129 22.12 -17.93 5.00
CA HIS A 129 22.43 -16.74 4.20
C HIS A 129 22.90 -15.55 5.05
N GLY A 130 23.18 -15.75 6.34
CA GLY A 130 23.77 -14.76 7.23
C GLY A 130 22.82 -14.24 8.32
N PHE A 131 23.42 -13.83 9.44
CA PHE A 131 22.70 -13.35 10.63
C PHE A 131 23.57 -12.43 11.49
N CYS A 132 22.91 -11.60 12.32
CA CYS A 132 23.54 -10.95 13.46
C CYS A 132 23.35 -11.81 14.71
N ARG A 133 24.41 -11.95 15.53
CA ARG A 133 24.34 -12.55 16.87
C ARG A 133 24.30 -11.44 17.91
N PHE A 134 23.24 -11.42 18.72
CA PHE A 134 23.14 -10.56 19.89
C PHE A 134 23.36 -11.42 21.13
N HIS A 135 24.46 -11.18 21.81
CA HIS A 135 24.85 -11.92 23.00
C HIS A 135 24.55 -11.10 24.27
N CYS A 136 23.87 -11.71 25.24
CA CYS A 136 23.62 -11.09 26.54
C CYS A 136 24.65 -11.57 27.57
N PHE A 137 25.61 -10.71 27.94
CA PHE A 137 26.63 -11.07 28.93
C PHE A 137 26.10 -11.33 30.36
N ALA A 138 24.83 -10.97 30.65
CA ALA A 138 24.25 -11.18 31.97
C ALA A 138 23.62 -12.58 32.14
N CYS A 139 23.06 -13.15 31.08
CA CYS A 139 22.40 -14.46 31.10
C CYS A 139 22.97 -15.46 30.08
N ASP A 140 24.08 -15.12 29.43
CA ASP A 140 24.83 -15.92 28.45
C ASP A 140 24.03 -16.39 27.23
N SER A 141 22.82 -15.85 27.04
CA SER A 141 21.94 -16.25 25.94
C SER A 141 22.28 -15.52 24.64
N ASP A 142 22.21 -16.26 23.53
CA ASP A 142 22.34 -15.71 22.19
C ASP A 142 21.00 -15.59 21.47
N LEU A 143 20.77 -14.44 20.86
CA LEU A 143 19.71 -14.22 19.89
C LEU A 143 20.29 -14.09 18.49
N LEU A 144 19.93 -15.02 17.61
CA LEU A 144 20.31 -14.95 16.19
C LEU A 144 19.20 -14.29 15.37
N VAL A 145 19.55 -13.19 14.70
CA VAL A 145 18.64 -12.45 13.83
C VAL A 145 19.09 -12.60 12.38
N PRO A 146 18.39 -13.39 11.55
CA PRO A 146 18.77 -13.59 10.15
C PRO A 146 18.63 -12.30 9.35
N PHE A 147 19.44 -12.17 8.30
CA PHE A 147 19.33 -11.04 7.39
C PHE A 147 18.01 -11.06 6.61
N SER A 148 17.51 -9.85 6.34
CA SER A 148 16.29 -9.64 5.55
C SER A 148 16.66 -9.25 4.12
N CYS A 149 15.87 -9.65 3.13
CA CYS A 149 16.10 -9.23 1.74
C CYS A 149 15.94 -7.72 1.51
N LYS A 150 15.28 -7.00 2.44
CA LYS A 150 14.94 -5.59 2.29
C LYS A 150 14.16 -5.33 0.98
N GLY A 151 13.49 -6.33 0.41
CA GLY A 151 12.64 -6.20 -0.76
C GLY A 151 11.45 -5.27 -0.52
N ARG A 152 10.80 -4.85 -1.60
CA ARG A 152 9.60 -4.00 -1.58
C ARG A 152 8.43 -4.55 -2.39
N GLY A 153 8.59 -5.66 -3.10
CA GLY A 153 7.53 -6.28 -3.90
C GLY A 153 6.62 -7.16 -3.07
N PHE A 154 7.03 -8.40 -2.81
CA PHE A 154 6.09 -9.44 -2.35
C PHE A 154 6.51 -10.17 -1.06
N CYS A 155 7.72 -9.95 -0.55
CA CYS A 155 8.20 -10.60 0.67
C CYS A 155 7.28 -10.23 1.86
N PRO A 156 6.52 -11.16 2.46
CA PRO A 156 5.56 -10.83 3.51
C PRO A 156 6.24 -10.24 4.76
N SER A 157 7.46 -10.71 5.05
CA SER A 157 8.26 -10.24 6.18
C SER A 157 8.70 -8.79 6.02
N CYS A 158 9.41 -8.48 4.93
CA CYS A 158 9.92 -7.13 4.70
C CYS A 158 8.79 -6.16 4.35
N GLY A 159 7.79 -6.60 3.59
CA GLY A 159 6.59 -5.83 3.26
C GLY A 159 5.82 -5.44 4.50
N GLY A 160 5.45 -6.41 5.35
CA GLY A 160 4.71 -6.15 6.58
C GLY A 160 5.46 -5.22 7.55
N ARG A 161 6.77 -5.41 7.71
CA ARG A 161 7.60 -4.50 8.51
C ARG A 161 7.56 -3.07 7.96
N ARG A 162 7.73 -2.89 6.65
CA ARG A 162 7.67 -1.57 6.01
C ARG A 162 6.30 -0.93 6.11
N MET A 163 5.23 -1.71 5.96
CA MET A 163 3.85 -1.21 6.12
C MET A 163 3.64 -0.66 7.53
N ALA A 164 4.06 -1.40 8.56
CA ALA A 164 3.97 -0.96 9.95
C ALA A 164 4.85 0.28 10.25
N GLU A 165 6.10 0.30 9.80
CA GLU A 165 7.00 1.44 9.99
C GLU A 165 6.50 2.69 9.25
N ALA A 166 6.01 2.53 8.01
CA ALA A 166 5.47 3.62 7.22
C ALA A 166 4.15 4.15 7.80
N SER A 167 3.25 3.27 8.27
CA SER A 167 1.98 3.70 8.88
C SER A 167 2.21 4.52 10.13
N ALA A 168 3.11 4.07 11.02
CA ALA A 168 3.49 4.82 12.21
C ALA A 168 4.08 6.19 11.85
N HIS A 169 5.06 6.22 10.94
CA HIS A 169 5.66 7.48 10.50
C HIS A 169 4.65 8.46 9.90
N LEU A 170 3.72 7.98 9.07
CA LEU A 170 2.70 8.81 8.47
C LEU A 170 1.78 9.45 9.52
N VAL A 171 1.37 8.69 10.53
CA VAL A 171 0.44 9.16 11.57
C VAL A 171 1.13 10.05 12.60
N ASP A 172 2.37 9.75 12.94
CA ASP A 172 3.12 10.45 13.99
C ASP A 172 3.76 11.74 13.50
N HIS A 173 4.14 11.79 12.21
CA HIS A 173 4.99 12.87 11.69
C HIS A 173 4.49 13.56 10.41
N VAL A 174 3.54 12.97 9.68
CA VAL A 174 3.12 13.53 8.37
C VAL A 174 1.70 14.08 8.41
N PHE A 175 0.73 13.31 8.92
CA PHE A 175 -0.66 13.75 8.97
C PHE A 175 -0.90 14.72 10.13
N PRO A 176 -1.45 15.92 9.87
CA PRO A 176 -1.95 16.77 10.94
C PRO A 176 -3.19 16.14 11.60
N LYS A 177 -3.53 16.59 12.81
CA LYS A 177 -4.72 16.12 13.54
C LYS A 177 -6.02 16.74 12.98
N VAL A 178 -6.33 16.40 11.73
CA VAL A 178 -7.54 16.79 11.00
C VAL A 178 -8.19 15.57 10.35
N PRO A 179 -9.46 15.64 9.91
CA PRO A 179 -10.09 14.51 9.25
C PRO A 179 -9.39 14.15 7.93
N VAL A 180 -9.33 12.85 7.62
CA VAL A 180 -8.70 12.30 6.42
C VAL A 180 -9.70 11.41 5.69
N ARG A 181 -9.79 11.54 4.36
CA ARG A 181 -10.65 10.72 3.51
C ARG A 181 -9.82 9.90 2.54
N GLN A 182 -10.17 8.62 2.40
CA GLN A 182 -9.59 7.75 1.38
C GLN A 182 -10.35 7.91 0.07
N TRP A 183 -9.59 8.22 -0.99
CA TRP A 183 -10.06 8.18 -2.37
C TRP A 183 -9.38 7.02 -3.09
N VAL A 184 -10.16 6.05 -3.55
CA VAL A 184 -9.65 4.88 -4.29
C VAL A 184 -10.12 4.95 -5.73
N ILE A 185 -9.19 5.07 -6.67
CA ILE A 185 -9.49 5.00 -8.11
C ILE A 185 -8.91 3.74 -8.73
N SER A 186 -9.77 3.01 -9.43
CA SER A 186 -9.39 1.89 -10.30
C SER A 186 -9.68 2.21 -11.76
N PHE A 187 -8.94 1.57 -12.65
CA PHE A 187 -8.92 1.87 -14.08
C PHE A 187 -9.49 0.72 -14.93
N PRO A 188 -9.87 0.95 -16.20
CA PRO A 188 -10.18 -0.14 -17.13
C PRO A 188 -8.98 -1.06 -17.33
N TRP A 189 -9.19 -2.34 -17.64
CA TRP A 189 -8.12 -3.34 -17.75
C TRP A 189 -6.96 -2.91 -18.66
N ARG A 190 -7.26 -2.37 -19.84
CA ARG A 190 -6.24 -1.89 -20.78
C ARG A 190 -5.39 -0.77 -20.19
N LEU A 191 -6.00 0.18 -19.49
CA LEU A 191 -5.26 1.24 -18.82
C LEU A 191 -4.44 0.69 -17.65
N ARG A 192 -4.93 -0.30 -16.88
CA ARG A 192 -4.10 -0.95 -15.83
C ARG A 192 -2.85 -1.59 -16.41
N TYR A 193 -2.97 -2.27 -17.54
CA TYR A 193 -1.83 -2.85 -18.27
C TYR A 193 -0.81 -1.75 -18.63
N LEU A 194 -1.25 -0.67 -19.27
CA LEU A 194 -0.36 0.41 -19.69
C LEU A 194 0.33 1.07 -18.48
N LEU A 195 -0.42 1.35 -17.40
CA LEU A 195 0.13 1.94 -16.18
C LEU A 195 1.10 1.01 -15.45
N ALA A 196 0.91 -0.31 -15.55
CA ALA A 196 1.79 -1.28 -14.93
C ALA A 196 3.18 -1.26 -15.58
N LEU A 197 3.23 -1.08 -16.90
CA LEU A 197 4.44 -1.16 -17.73
C LEU A 197 5.10 0.20 -18.03
N ASP A 198 4.35 1.30 -17.97
CA ASP A 198 4.85 2.66 -18.19
C ASP A 198 4.78 3.49 -16.88
N PRO A 199 5.90 3.61 -16.14
CA PRO A 199 5.99 4.44 -14.94
C PRO A 199 5.75 5.94 -15.20
N SER A 200 6.06 6.44 -16.41
CA SER A 200 5.84 7.84 -16.79
C SER A 200 4.35 8.12 -16.95
N LEU A 201 3.62 7.26 -17.68
CA LEU A 201 2.17 7.33 -17.77
C LEU A 201 1.52 7.19 -16.39
N CYS A 202 1.97 6.24 -15.57
CA CYS A 202 1.47 6.06 -14.21
C CYS A 202 1.62 7.33 -13.37
N ARG A 203 2.78 8.00 -13.47
CA ARG A 203 3.04 9.26 -12.76
C ARG A 203 2.08 10.36 -13.20
N ASP A 204 1.82 10.51 -14.49
CA ASP A 204 0.99 11.59 -15.01
C ASP A 204 -0.51 11.35 -14.80
N VAL A 205 -0.96 10.10 -14.89
CA VAL A 205 -2.33 9.72 -14.49
C VAL A 205 -2.55 9.97 -12.99
N ARG A 206 -1.58 9.65 -12.13
CA ARG A 206 -1.63 9.99 -10.70
C ARG A 206 -1.74 11.51 -10.47
N LYS A 207 -0.94 12.32 -11.19
CA LYS A 207 -1.03 13.79 -11.10
C LYS A 207 -2.41 14.30 -11.51
N ILE A 208 -3.00 13.76 -12.58
CA ILE A 208 -4.35 14.13 -13.03
C ILE A 208 -5.38 13.84 -11.93
N PHE A 209 -5.32 12.64 -11.36
CA PHE A 209 -6.22 12.21 -10.29
C PHE A 209 -6.11 13.12 -9.06
N LEU A 210 -4.91 13.27 -8.48
CA LEU A 210 -4.72 14.09 -7.27
C LEU A 210 -5.08 15.56 -7.51
N ARG A 211 -4.71 16.14 -8.66
CA ARG A 211 -5.11 17.52 -8.99
C ARG A 211 -6.62 17.68 -9.08
N ALA A 212 -7.33 16.71 -9.64
CA ALA A 212 -8.78 16.77 -9.72
C ALA A 212 -9.43 16.69 -8.33
N VAL A 213 -8.92 15.83 -7.43
CA VAL A 213 -9.38 15.74 -6.04
C VAL A 213 -9.07 17.04 -5.28
N PHE A 214 -7.87 17.61 -5.46
CA PHE A 214 -7.51 18.87 -4.80
C PHE A 214 -8.37 20.05 -5.28
N SER A 215 -8.60 20.13 -6.60
CA SER A 215 -9.54 21.11 -7.17
C SER A 215 -10.99 20.87 -6.74
N PHE A 216 -11.37 19.63 -6.41
CA PHE A 216 -12.68 19.35 -5.83
C PHE A 216 -12.81 19.99 -4.43
N TYR A 217 -11.85 19.75 -3.53
CA TYR A 217 -11.86 20.37 -2.20
C TYR A 217 -11.77 21.89 -2.24
N ALA A 218 -10.89 22.45 -3.08
CA ALA A 218 -10.77 23.89 -3.23
C ALA A 218 -12.08 24.54 -3.69
N ARG A 219 -12.74 23.98 -4.72
CA ARG A 219 -14.05 24.50 -5.19
C ARG A 219 -15.13 24.38 -4.14
N LYS A 220 -15.16 23.28 -3.39
CA LYS A 220 -16.14 23.07 -2.31
C LYS A 220 -15.93 24.06 -1.16
N ALA A 221 -14.70 24.48 -0.90
CA ALA A 221 -14.40 25.54 0.05
C ALA A 221 -14.85 26.91 -0.47
N SER A 222 -14.59 27.23 -1.75
CA SER A 222 -15.04 28.50 -2.35
C SER A 222 -16.57 28.67 -2.32
N THR A 223 -17.36 27.58 -2.43
CA THR A 223 -18.84 27.69 -2.35
C THR A 223 -19.36 28.20 -1.00
N ILE A 224 -18.53 28.17 0.05
CA ILE A 224 -18.84 28.71 1.38
C ILE A 224 -17.95 29.92 1.73
N GLY A 225 -17.37 30.58 0.73
CA GLY A 225 -16.61 31.82 0.88
C GLY A 225 -15.16 31.64 1.33
N ILE A 226 -14.61 30.41 1.29
CA ILE A 226 -13.21 30.14 1.66
C ILE A 226 -12.36 30.10 0.38
N GLU A 227 -11.68 31.20 0.11
CA GLU A 227 -10.81 31.33 -1.07
C GLU A 227 -9.37 30.90 -0.80
N GLY A 228 -8.66 30.49 -1.86
CA GLY A 228 -7.25 30.11 -1.78
C GLY A 228 -6.96 28.83 -0.99
N GLY A 229 -7.97 28.05 -0.64
CA GLY A 229 -7.83 26.82 0.13
C GLY A 229 -6.99 25.75 -0.57
N ARG A 230 -6.04 25.15 0.17
CA ARG A 230 -5.16 24.07 -0.32
C ARG A 230 -5.30 22.83 0.54
N THR A 231 -5.33 21.66 -0.09
CA THR A 231 -5.30 20.36 0.61
C THR A 231 -3.99 19.63 0.31
N GLY A 232 -3.77 18.52 1.02
CA GLY A 232 -2.63 17.64 0.87
C GLY A 232 -3.07 16.18 0.82
N ALA A 233 -2.22 15.31 0.28
CA ALA A 233 -2.48 13.89 0.26
C ALA A 233 -1.21 13.04 0.29
N VAL A 234 -1.36 11.84 0.82
CA VAL A 234 -0.42 10.74 0.65
C VAL A 234 -1.07 9.75 -0.32
N ASN A 235 -0.31 9.31 -1.33
CA ASN A 235 -0.84 8.42 -2.38
C ASN A 235 0.01 7.17 -2.54
N GLN A 236 -0.63 6.01 -2.43
CA GLN A 236 -0.08 4.68 -2.66
C GLN A 236 -0.51 4.17 -4.03
N ILE A 237 0.46 3.68 -4.81
CA ILE A 237 0.20 2.96 -6.06
C ILE A 237 0.18 1.48 -5.71
N GLN A 238 -1.01 0.91 -5.61
CA GLN A 238 -1.15 -0.52 -5.36
C GLN A 238 -1.15 -1.24 -6.71
N ARG A 239 -0.19 -2.16 -6.90
CA ARG A 239 0.02 -2.85 -8.18
C ARG A 239 -0.65 -4.22 -8.26
N PHE A 240 -1.17 -4.73 -7.14
CA PHE A 240 -1.69 -6.09 -7.04
C PHE A 240 -3.05 -6.16 -6.34
N GLY A 241 -3.82 -7.19 -6.71
CA GLY A 241 -5.04 -7.61 -6.00
C GLY A 241 -4.74 -8.63 -4.91
N SER A 242 -5.77 -9.04 -4.17
CA SER A 242 -5.64 -10.03 -3.09
C SER A 242 -5.09 -11.39 -3.55
N ALA A 243 -5.28 -11.75 -4.84
CA ALA A 243 -4.72 -12.95 -5.43
C ALA A 243 -3.29 -12.76 -5.98
N LEU A 244 -2.59 -11.67 -5.59
CA LEU A 244 -1.31 -11.22 -6.14
C LEU A 244 -1.32 -10.99 -7.67
N ASN A 245 -2.51 -10.93 -8.27
CA ASN A 245 -2.66 -10.62 -9.68
C ASN A 245 -2.38 -9.15 -9.95
N SER A 246 -1.85 -8.83 -11.14
CA SER A 246 -1.69 -7.46 -11.59
C SER A 246 -3.04 -6.73 -11.52
N ASN A 247 -3.06 -5.66 -10.75
CA ASN A 247 -4.26 -4.86 -10.53
C ASN A 247 -3.83 -3.47 -10.07
N LEU A 248 -3.37 -2.64 -11.00
CA LEU A 248 -2.93 -1.30 -10.67
C LEU A 248 -4.12 -0.38 -10.34
N HIS A 249 -4.10 0.22 -9.16
CA HIS A 249 -5.05 1.20 -8.67
C HIS A 249 -4.38 2.16 -7.69
N PHE A 250 -5.00 3.30 -7.41
CA PHE A 250 -4.47 4.29 -6.48
C PHE A 250 -5.33 4.36 -5.22
N HIS A 251 -4.66 4.38 -4.07
CA HIS A 251 -5.23 4.80 -2.80
C HIS A 251 -4.63 6.17 -2.47
N ALA A 252 -5.48 7.19 -2.29
CA ALA A 252 -5.06 8.49 -1.85
C ALA A 252 -5.74 8.83 -0.51
N LEU A 253 -4.94 9.05 0.52
CA LEU A 253 -5.38 9.58 1.80
C LEU A 253 -5.25 11.10 1.73
N VAL A 254 -6.39 11.78 1.65
CA VAL A 254 -6.48 13.23 1.41
C VAL A 254 -7.03 13.89 2.66
N LEU A 255 -6.49 15.06 3.05
CA LEU A 255 -7.10 15.84 4.13
C LEU A 255 -8.52 16.23 3.71
N ASP A 256 -9.52 15.91 4.53
CA ASP A 256 -10.94 16.03 4.18
C ASP A 256 -11.45 17.47 4.37
N GLY A 257 -10.83 18.39 3.61
CA GLY A 257 -10.96 19.82 3.75
C GLY A 257 -9.77 20.55 3.14
N VAL A 258 -9.62 21.83 3.47
CA VAL A 258 -8.54 22.69 2.98
C VAL A 258 -7.93 23.50 4.11
N TYR A 259 -6.65 23.82 3.99
CA TYR A 259 -5.99 24.86 4.76
C TYR A 259 -6.01 26.18 4.02
N THR A 260 -6.21 27.27 4.76
CA THR A 260 -5.87 28.63 4.33
C THR A 260 -4.78 29.18 5.23
N ALA A 261 -3.82 29.88 4.65
CA ALA A 261 -2.82 30.65 5.38
C ALA A 261 -2.90 32.08 4.82
N PRO A 262 -3.35 33.08 5.62
CA PRO A 262 -3.42 34.47 5.17
C PRO A 262 -2.05 35.02 4.73
N ASP A 263 -0.99 34.58 5.41
CA ASP A 263 0.40 34.91 5.18
C ASP A 263 1.31 33.77 5.70
N SER A 264 2.63 33.91 5.57
CA SER A 264 3.60 32.88 5.97
C SER A 264 3.89 32.81 7.48
N PHE A 265 3.40 33.77 8.26
CA PHE A 265 3.64 33.90 9.70
C PHE A 265 2.43 33.50 10.54
N THR A 266 1.23 33.55 9.95
CA THR A 266 -0.01 33.12 10.58
C THR A 266 -0.17 31.61 10.48
N ALA A 267 -0.50 30.97 11.61
CA ALA A 267 -0.76 29.54 11.65
C ALA A 267 -1.87 29.16 10.66
N PRO A 268 -1.67 28.14 9.81
CA PRO A 268 -2.65 27.76 8.81
C PRO A 268 -3.92 27.24 9.48
N ARG A 269 -5.07 27.74 9.03
CA ARG A 269 -6.39 27.34 9.53
C ARG A 269 -6.97 26.25 8.65
N PHE A 270 -7.38 25.14 9.26
CA PHE A 270 -8.10 24.07 8.57
C PHE A 270 -9.60 24.38 8.47
N HIS A 271 -10.18 24.08 7.32
CA HIS A 271 -11.61 24.16 7.05
C HIS A 271 -12.08 22.80 6.55
N ARG A 272 -12.92 22.14 7.35
CA ARG A 272 -13.47 20.82 7.04
C ARG A 272 -14.36 20.91 5.79
N ALA A 273 -14.28 19.90 4.93
CA ALA A 273 -15.23 19.77 3.85
C ALA A 273 -16.65 19.55 4.39
N GLY A 274 -17.64 20.20 3.77
CA GLY A 274 -19.05 19.87 4.00
C GLY A 274 -19.39 18.47 3.47
N HIS A 275 -20.65 18.06 3.65
CA HIS A 275 -21.15 16.77 3.17
C HIS A 275 -20.83 16.54 1.68
N ILE A 276 -20.19 15.42 1.35
CA ILE A 276 -19.89 15.00 -0.02
C ILE A 276 -21.03 14.11 -0.51
N THR A 277 -21.50 14.35 -1.73
CA THR A 277 -22.62 13.58 -2.33
C THR A 277 -22.15 12.59 -3.39
N ASN A 278 -22.99 11.58 -3.69
CA ASN A 278 -22.76 10.66 -4.80
C ASN A 278 -22.62 11.38 -6.16
N ALA A 279 -23.41 12.43 -6.38
CA ALA A 279 -23.36 13.23 -7.60
C ALA A 279 -22.00 13.95 -7.76
N GLU A 280 -21.43 14.44 -6.65
CA GLU A 280 -20.09 15.04 -6.65
C GLU A 280 -19.00 14.02 -6.97
N VAL A 281 -19.07 12.82 -6.39
CA VAL A 281 -18.13 11.72 -6.69
C VAL A 281 -18.23 11.32 -8.16
N ALA A 282 -19.44 11.21 -8.71
CA ALA A 282 -19.66 10.91 -10.14
C ALA A 282 -19.10 12.00 -11.06
N LYS A 283 -19.33 13.28 -10.74
CA LYS A 283 -18.79 14.42 -11.49
C LYS A 283 -17.26 14.47 -11.44
N LEU A 284 -16.67 14.14 -10.29
CA LEU A 284 -15.23 14.04 -10.13
C LEU A 284 -14.66 12.90 -10.98
N LEU A 285 -15.28 11.72 -10.95
CA LEU A 285 -14.88 10.58 -11.78
C LEU A 285 -14.94 10.94 -13.27
N PHE A 286 -16.03 11.56 -13.73
CA PHE A 286 -16.16 12.03 -15.11
C PHE A 286 -15.01 12.99 -15.50
N THR A 287 -14.68 13.92 -14.61
CA THR A 287 -13.56 14.88 -14.82
C THR A 287 -12.22 14.17 -14.94
N VAL A 288 -11.94 13.24 -14.02
CA VAL A 288 -10.68 12.46 -14.00
C VAL A 288 -10.57 11.61 -15.26
N ARG A 289 -11.60 10.83 -15.59
CA ARG A 289 -11.67 10.03 -16.81
C ARG A 289 -11.39 10.88 -18.04
N SER A 290 -12.09 12.00 -18.21
CA SER A 290 -11.97 12.86 -19.40
C SER A 290 -10.55 13.40 -19.57
N ARG A 291 -9.88 13.77 -18.48
CA ARG A 291 -8.48 14.23 -18.49
C ARG A 291 -7.50 13.10 -18.81
N ILE A 292 -7.73 11.91 -18.27
CA ILE A 292 -6.92 10.72 -18.56
C ILE A 292 -7.04 10.32 -20.03
N LEU A 293 -8.26 10.26 -20.58
CA LEU A 293 -8.46 9.94 -22.00
C LEU A 293 -7.82 10.98 -22.91
N ARG A 294 -7.91 12.28 -22.56
CA ARG A 294 -7.18 13.35 -23.27
C ARG A 294 -5.66 13.14 -23.22
N LEU A 295 -5.11 12.74 -22.07
CA LEU A 295 -3.68 12.39 -21.96
C LEU A 295 -3.33 11.21 -22.86
N CYS A 296 -4.14 10.16 -22.88
CA CYS A 296 -3.90 8.96 -23.69
C CYS A 296 -3.91 9.30 -25.19
N ARG A 297 -4.89 10.08 -25.67
CA ARG A 297 -4.94 10.54 -27.07
C ARG A 297 -3.71 11.37 -27.45
N ARG A 298 -3.30 12.32 -26.60
CA ARG A 298 -2.09 13.13 -26.84
C ARG A 298 -0.81 12.29 -26.89
N ARG A 299 -0.82 11.07 -26.33
CA ARG A 299 0.30 10.12 -26.38
C ARG A 299 0.16 9.06 -27.48
N GLY A 300 -0.88 9.14 -28.31
CA GLY A 300 -1.14 8.13 -29.34
C GLY A 300 -1.52 6.76 -28.78
N LEU A 301 -2.07 6.69 -27.56
CA LEU A 301 -2.44 5.42 -26.90
C LEU A 301 -3.91 5.02 -27.16
N MET A 302 -4.61 5.70 -28.06
CA MET A 302 -6.00 5.43 -28.43
C MET A 302 -6.14 5.55 -29.96
N GLU A 303 -6.88 4.64 -30.59
CA GLU A 303 -7.31 4.80 -31.98
C GLU A 303 -8.47 5.79 -32.08
N GLU A 304 -8.76 6.27 -33.30
CA GLU A 304 -9.89 7.17 -33.55
C GLU A 304 -11.21 6.49 -33.13
N ASP A 305 -12.02 7.25 -32.40
CA ASP A 305 -13.25 6.87 -31.71
C ASP A 305 -13.16 5.89 -30.52
N THR A 306 -12.83 6.53 -29.39
CA THR A 306 -13.26 6.22 -28.01
C THR A 306 -12.70 4.99 -27.31
N GLN A 307 -12.03 4.08 -28.01
CA GLN A 307 -11.44 2.91 -27.38
C GLN A 307 -9.91 3.06 -27.26
N ILE A 308 -9.39 2.77 -26.07
CA ILE A 308 -7.95 2.57 -25.91
C ILE A 308 -7.64 1.33 -26.73
N ASP A 309 -6.75 1.44 -27.73
CA ASP A 309 -6.44 0.37 -28.71
C ASP A 309 -6.47 -1.00 -28.03
N VAL A 310 -7.42 -1.80 -28.50
CA VAL A 310 -7.87 -3.08 -27.94
C VAL A 310 -7.14 -4.25 -28.58
N SER A 311 -6.16 -3.99 -29.45
CA SER A 311 -5.25 -5.04 -29.92
C SER A 311 -4.75 -5.78 -28.69
N ALA A 312 -5.10 -7.07 -28.63
CA ALA A 312 -4.78 -7.92 -27.51
C ALA A 312 -3.29 -7.75 -27.16
N PRO A 313 -2.88 -7.81 -25.87
CA PRO A 313 -1.49 -8.06 -25.55
C PRO A 313 -1.09 -9.37 -26.26
N GLY A 314 -0.46 -9.25 -27.43
CA GLY A 314 -0.61 -10.26 -28.49
C GLY A 314 0.44 -10.23 -29.58
N GLN A 315 1.45 -9.36 -29.47
CA GLN A 315 2.79 -9.54 -30.04
C GLN A 315 3.83 -8.95 -29.09
N GLU A 316 3.69 -9.29 -27.81
CA GLU A 316 4.67 -8.87 -26.80
C GLU A 316 5.93 -9.72 -26.96
N GLN A 317 6.89 -9.18 -27.68
CA GLN A 317 8.24 -9.73 -27.80
C GLN A 317 8.96 -9.82 -26.43
N ALA A 318 8.41 -9.23 -25.36
CA ALA A 318 9.00 -9.28 -24.03
C ALA A 318 8.12 -10.06 -23.06
N LEU A 319 8.77 -10.87 -22.22
CA LEU A 319 8.08 -11.77 -21.29
C LEU A 319 7.31 -11.04 -20.18
N LEU A 320 7.85 -9.94 -19.64
CA LEU A 320 7.19 -9.22 -18.54
C LEU A 320 5.81 -8.66 -18.94
N PRO A 321 5.66 -7.94 -20.07
CA PRO A 321 4.35 -7.57 -20.59
C PRO A 321 3.37 -8.74 -20.65
N LEU A 322 3.83 -9.92 -21.11
CA LEU A 322 2.95 -11.08 -21.29
C LEU A 322 2.42 -11.59 -19.96
N LEU A 323 3.30 -11.69 -18.96
CA LEU A 323 2.90 -12.07 -17.61
C LEU A 323 1.90 -11.07 -17.01
N VAL A 324 2.12 -9.77 -17.22
CA VAL A 324 1.21 -8.71 -16.75
C VAL A 324 -0.16 -8.82 -17.42
N ALA A 325 -0.19 -9.04 -18.73
CA ALA A 325 -1.41 -9.23 -19.51
C ALA A 325 -2.21 -10.44 -19.05
N ALA A 326 -1.57 -11.61 -18.96
CA ALA A 326 -2.19 -12.84 -18.50
C ALA A 326 -2.72 -12.71 -17.07
N SER A 327 -1.94 -12.08 -16.18
CA SER A 327 -2.32 -11.82 -14.79
C SER A 327 -3.57 -10.93 -14.66
N LEU A 328 -3.68 -9.87 -15.47
CA LEU A 328 -4.86 -9.00 -15.50
C LEU A 328 -6.12 -9.74 -15.96
N GLN A 329 -5.96 -10.70 -16.85
CA GLN A 329 -7.06 -11.50 -17.40
C GLN A 329 -7.38 -12.75 -16.56
N ALA A 330 -6.61 -13.01 -15.50
CA ALA A 330 -6.65 -14.25 -14.73
C ALA A 330 -6.47 -15.49 -15.63
N ARG A 331 -5.45 -15.44 -16.49
CA ARG A 331 -5.08 -16.47 -17.46
C ARG A 331 -3.70 -17.03 -17.13
N VAL A 332 -3.47 -18.29 -17.47
CA VAL A 332 -2.13 -18.90 -17.45
C VAL A 332 -1.31 -18.30 -18.58
N ALA A 333 -0.11 -17.82 -18.27
CA ALA A 333 0.70 -17.05 -19.22
C ALA A 333 1.56 -17.91 -20.14
N LEU A 334 2.08 -19.03 -19.64
CA LEU A 334 3.09 -19.86 -20.29
C LEU A 334 2.79 -21.35 -20.10
N GLY A 335 3.41 -22.19 -20.93
CA GLY A 335 3.31 -23.65 -20.85
C GLY A 335 2.12 -24.23 -21.63
N PRO A 336 1.86 -25.54 -21.50
CA PRO A 336 0.81 -26.24 -22.24
C PRO A 336 -0.59 -25.66 -22.03
N ASP A 337 -0.84 -25.10 -20.84
CA ASP A 337 -2.12 -24.50 -20.46
C ASP A 337 -2.21 -22.99 -20.75
N ALA A 338 -1.29 -22.41 -21.53
CA ALA A 338 -1.31 -20.98 -21.83
C ALA A 338 -2.67 -20.53 -22.40
N GLY A 339 -3.23 -19.45 -21.85
CA GLY A 339 -4.56 -18.95 -22.19
C GLY A 339 -5.72 -19.64 -21.43
N ALA A 340 -5.47 -20.73 -20.70
CA ALA A 340 -6.47 -21.30 -19.80
C ALA A 340 -6.77 -20.33 -18.63
N PRO A 341 -8.01 -20.30 -18.11
CA PRO A 341 -8.32 -19.52 -16.93
C PRO A 341 -7.57 -20.08 -15.70
N VAL A 342 -7.10 -19.19 -14.81
CA VAL A 342 -6.47 -19.61 -13.55
C VAL A 342 -7.53 -20.24 -12.64
N SER A 343 -7.28 -21.49 -12.22
CA SER A 343 -8.14 -22.22 -11.29
C SER A 343 -8.23 -21.51 -9.94
N ARG A 344 -9.42 -21.50 -9.35
CA ARG A 344 -9.66 -20.98 -8.00
C ARG A 344 -10.13 -22.09 -7.09
N LEU A 345 -9.41 -22.34 -6.01
CA LEU A 345 -9.83 -23.28 -4.98
C LEU A 345 -10.83 -22.59 -4.05
N GLY A 346 -11.93 -23.28 -3.72
CA GLY A 346 -12.92 -22.81 -2.74
C GLY A 346 -13.95 -21.78 -3.22
N GLN A 347 -13.97 -21.42 -4.51
CA GLN A 347 -15.10 -20.69 -5.11
C GLN A 347 -15.93 -21.66 -5.97
N PRO A 348 -17.27 -21.71 -5.80
CA PRO A 348 -18.11 -22.49 -6.69
C PRO A 348 -17.94 -21.99 -8.14
N PRO A 349 -17.97 -22.89 -9.14
CA PRO A 349 -17.97 -22.48 -10.54
C PRO A 349 -19.23 -21.65 -10.76
N THR A 350 -19.07 -20.47 -11.35
CA THR A 350 -20.11 -19.45 -11.59
C THR A 350 -20.41 -18.51 -10.42
N HIS A 351 -19.58 -17.48 -10.25
CA HIS A 351 -20.15 -16.18 -9.92
C HIS A 351 -20.44 -15.47 -11.24
N ASP A 352 -21.71 -15.53 -11.63
CA ASP A 352 -22.28 -14.63 -12.64
C ASP A 352 -21.79 -13.20 -12.35
N ARG A 353 -20.96 -12.68 -13.26
CA ARG A 353 -20.39 -11.33 -13.18
C ARG A 353 -21.47 -10.25 -13.40
N ARG A 354 -22.73 -10.63 -13.57
CA ARG A 354 -23.90 -9.75 -13.76
C ARG A 354 -24.72 -9.51 -12.49
N LYS A 355 -24.11 -9.49 -11.30
CA LYS A 355 -24.81 -8.86 -10.17
C LYS A 355 -24.95 -7.37 -10.50
N ALA A 356 -26.20 -6.90 -10.61
CA ALA A 356 -26.51 -5.48 -10.76
C ALA A 356 -25.67 -4.67 -9.76
N PRO A 357 -25.09 -3.52 -10.16
CA PRO A 357 -24.23 -2.76 -9.28
C PRO A 357 -25.04 -2.39 -8.04
N LYS A 358 -24.71 -3.01 -6.90
CA LYS A 358 -25.25 -2.61 -5.61
C LYS A 358 -24.92 -1.13 -5.44
N PHE A 359 -25.92 -0.30 -5.19
CA PHE A 359 -25.70 1.09 -4.84
C PHE A 359 -24.73 1.11 -3.64
N LYS A 360 -23.58 1.73 -3.84
CA LYS A 360 -22.58 1.92 -2.79
C LYS A 360 -22.48 3.42 -2.57
N GLU A 361 -22.58 3.83 -1.31
CA GLU A 361 -22.42 5.23 -0.95
C GLU A 361 -21.02 5.72 -1.34
N LEU A 362 -20.96 6.94 -1.87
CA LEU A 362 -19.75 7.61 -2.35
C LEU A 362 -18.91 6.75 -3.30
N CYS A 363 -19.61 6.01 -4.19
CA CYS A 363 -19.02 5.17 -5.21
C CYS A 363 -19.58 5.52 -6.59
N ALA A 364 -18.69 5.83 -7.53
CA ALA A 364 -19.04 6.05 -8.93
C ALA A 364 -18.33 5.03 -9.83
N GLN A 365 -18.99 4.65 -10.92
CA GLN A 365 -18.43 3.80 -11.97
C GLN A 365 -18.75 4.41 -13.34
N LEU A 366 -17.77 4.42 -14.24
CA LEU A 366 -17.92 4.95 -15.59
C LEU A 366 -16.88 4.34 -16.52
N ASP A 367 -17.32 3.63 -17.57
CA ASP A 367 -16.47 3.02 -18.60
C ASP A 367 -15.28 2.22 -18.06
N GLY A 368 -15.52 1.38 -17.05
CA GLY A 368 -14.49 0.54 -16.42
C GLY A 368 -13.60 1.26 -15.40
N PHE A 369 -13.76 2.57 -15.22
CA PHE A 369 -13.23 3.29 -14.06
C PHE A 369 -14.17 3.12 -12.87
N SER A 370 -13.62 3.10 -11.66
CA SER A 370 -14.39 3.22 -10.43
C SER A 370 -13.68 4.11 -9.43
N LEU A 371 -14.44 4.97 -8.75
CA LEU A 371 -13.97 5.89 -7.71
C LEU A 371 -14.76 5.68 -6.42
N HIS A 372 -14.06 5.46 -5.31
CA HIS A 372 -14.63 5.30 -3.97
C HIS A 372 -14.13 6.40 -3.04
N ALA A 373 -15.02 6.93 -2.19
CA ALA A 373 -14.70 7.99 -1.22
C ALA A 373 -15.40 7.83 0.14
N ALA A 374 -15.99 6.66 0.41
CA ALA A 374 -16.81 6.42 1.60
C ALA A 374 -16.01 6.38 2.91
N VAL A 375 -14.74 5.98 2.86
CA VAL A 375 -13.92 5.84 4.07
C VAL A 375 -13.38 7.20 4.50
N GLN A 376 -13.83 7.65 5.66
CA GLN A 376 -13.36 8.86 6.32
C GLN A 376 -12.95 8.53 7.76
N ILE A 377 -11.82 9.09 8.19
CA ILE A 377 -11.31 9.04 9.56
C ILE A 377 -11.41 10.45 10.14
N GLU A 378 -12.02 10.58 11.32
CA GLU A 378 -12.15 11.85 12.01
C GLU A 378 -10.83 12.32 12.64
N ALA A 379 -10.77 13.61 12.95
CA ALA A 379 -9.62 14.19 13.63
C ALA A 379 -9.36 13.49 14.97
N GLY A 380 -8.09 13.15 15.24
CA GLY A 380 -7.67 12.56 16.51
C GLY A 380 -7.70 11.03 16.55
N ASP A 381 -8.41 10.35 15.63
CA ASP A 381 -8.47 8.89 15.57
C ASP A 381 -7.23 8.30 14.89
N SER A 382 -6.11 8.39 15.62
CA SER A 382 -4.79 8.02 15.11
C SER A 382 -4.68 6.51 14.88
N SER A 383 -5.36 5.68 15.68
CA SER A 383 -5.34 4.23 15.54
C SER A 383 -6.06 3.75 14.27
N ARG A 384 -7.25 4.29 13.94
CA ARG A 384 -7.91 3.94 12.68
C ARG A 384 -7.17 4.53 11.47
N LEU A 385 -6.59 5.72 11.59
CA LEU A 385 -5.76 6.27 10.52
C LEU A 385 -4.52 5.40 10.26
N GLU A 386 -3.87 4.92 11.32
CA GLU A 386 -2.72 4.01 11.19
C GLU A 386 -3.12 2.70 10.52
N HIS A 387 -4.24 2.11 10.93
CA HIS A 387 -4.76 0.90 10.29
C HIS A 387 -5.07 1.12 8.80
N LEU A 388 -5.61 2.28 8.44
CA LEU A 388 -5.90 2.65 7.04
C LEU A 388 -4.62 2.94 6.21
N CYS A 389 -3.54 3.37 6.86
CA CYS A 389 -2.24 3.62 6.22
C CYS A 389 -1.46 2.33 5.91
N ARG A 390 -1.74 1.24 6.63
CA ARG A 390 -1.16 -0.09 6.35
C ARG A 390 -1.81 -0.67 5.10
#